data_AF-A0A3D4TGY6-F1
#
_entry.id   AF-A0A3D4TGY6-F1
#
_cell.length_a   1.000
_cell.length_b   1.000
_cell.length_c   1.000
_cell.angle_alpha   90.00
_cell.angle_beta   90.00
_cell.angle_gamma   90.00
#
_symmetry.space_group_name_H-M   'P 1'
#
loop_
_entity.id
_entity.type
_entity.pdbx_description
1 polymer ?
#
loop_
_entity_poly.entity_id
_entity_poly.type
_entity_poly.pdbx_seq_one_letter_code
_entity_poly.pdbx_strand_id
1 'polypeptide(L)'
;MGALYWRAPTEAELSQLGLKAKHFQPPQIELWPECALPIDIFSRVSTQWRTGAGGPTGLDYNVVYQELEREGLSAEKHAEVMAGIRVIERAALDEMHSQ
;
A
#
# COMPACT_ATOMS: atom_id res chain seq x y z
N MET A 1 1.94 1.30 5.55
CA MET A 1 1.94 0.11 4.66
C MET A 1 2.04 -1.22 5.40
N GLY A 2 2.82 -1.35 6.49
CA GLY A 2 3.00 -2.62 7.21
C GLY A 2 1.73 -3.31 7.75
N ALA A 3 0.61 -2.60 7.78
CA ALA A 3 -0.66 -3.17 8.19
C ALA A 3 -1.53 -3.74 7.08
N LEU A 4 -1.47 -3.12 5.89
CA LEU A 4 -2.16 -3.63 4.70
C LEU A 4 -1.66 -5.04 4.36
N TYR A 5 -0.39 -5.30 4.68
CA TYR A 5 0.28 -6.58 4.46
C TYR A 5 0.67 -7.27 5.77
N TRP A 6 0.00 -6.93 6.89
CA TRP A 6 0.27 -7.59 8.17
C TRP A 6 0.00 -9.09 8.05
N ARG A 7 0.94 -9.89 8.53
CA ARG A 7 0.78 -11.35 8.66
C ARG A 7 1.11 -11.73 10.10
N ALA A 8 0.25 -12.56 10.69
CA ALA A 8 0.55 -13.18 11.96
C ALA A 8 1.76 -14.12 11.80
N PRO A 9 2.68 -14.19 12.78
CA PRO A 9 3.73 -15.19 12.80
C PRO A 9 3.13 -16.60 12.82
N THR A 10 3.74 -17.52 12.09
CA THR A 10 3.32 -18.92 12.02
C THR A 10 3.61 -19.66 13.33
N GLU A 11 2.87 -20.74 13.60
CA GLU A 11 3.05 -21.53 14.82
C GLU A 11 4.46 -22.15 14.92
N ALA A 12 5.07 -22.46 13.77
CA ALA A 12 6.45 -22.93 13.68
C ALA A 12 7.47 -21.86 14.11
N GLU A 13 7.29 -20.61 13.69
CA GLU A 13 8.13 -19.47 14.09
C GLU A 13 7.96 -19.14 15.58
N LEU A 14 6.74 -19.29 16.11
CA LEU A 14 6.41 -18.98 17.51
C LEU A 14 6.86 -20.08 18.49
N SER A 15 6.84 -21.34 18.06
CA SER A 15 7.24 -22.49 18.88
C SER A 15 8.71 -22.42 19.32
N GLN A 16 9.59 -21.92 18.45
CA GLN A 16 11.02 -21.74 18.76
C GLN A 16 11.28 -20.67 19.83
N LEU A 17 10.33 -19.75 20.02
CA LEU A 17 10.42 -18.63 20.95
C LEU A 17 9.58 -18.84 22.23
N GLY A 18 8.87 -19.98 22.34
CA GLY A 18 7.95 -20.24 23.45
C GLY A 18 6.72 -19.32 23.48
N LEU A 19 6.42 -18.64 22.37
CA LEU A 19 5.31 -17.70 22.24
C LEU A 19 4.08 -18.41 21.67
N LYS A 20 2.89 -17.83 21.89
CA LYS A 20 1.62 -18.32 21.35
C LYS A 20 1.03 -17.27 20.41
N ALA A 21 0.32 -17.71 19.37
CA ALA A 21 -0.31 -16.83 18.38
C ALA A 21 -1.19 -15.73 19.00
N LYS A 22 -1.85 -16.03 20.12
CA LYS A 22 -2.67 -15.07 20.88
C LYS A 22 -1.92 -13.81 21.36
N HIS A 23 -0.59 -13.83 21.40
CA HIS A 23 0.22 -12.67 21.77
C HIS A 23 0.41 -11.67 20.61
N PHE A 24 0.06 -12.04 19.39
CA PHE A 24 0.18 -11.21 18.20
C PHE A 24 -1.23 -10.83 17.71
N GLN A 25 -1.75 -9.75 18.26
CA GLN A 25 -3.01 -9.15 17.82
C GLN A 25 -2.77 -8.42 16.49
N PRO A 26 -3.71 -8.47 15.53
CA PRO A 26 -3.67 -7.59 14.36
C PRO A 26 -3.59 -6.13 14.82
N PRO A 27 -2.77 -5.29 14.17
CA PRO A 27 -2.70 -3.88 14.51
C PRO A 27 -4.06 -3.23 14.23
N GLN A 28 -4.61 -2.53 15.22
CA GLN A 28 -5.76 -1.65 15.01
C GLN A 28 -5.26 -0.33 14.44
N ILE A 29 -5.85 0.10 13.32
CA ILE A 29 -5.40 1.29 12.61
C ILE A 29 -6.60 2.10 12.23
N GLU A 30 -6.53 3.36 12.63
CA GLU A 30 -7.45 4.38 12.20
C GLU A 30 -6.84 5.10 11.00
N LEU A 31 -7.64 5.23 9.94
CA LEU A 31 -7.27 6.01 8.78
C LEU A 31 -7.92 7.38 8.89
N TRP A 32 -7.12 8.43 8.70
CA TRP A 32 -7.68 9.75 8.45
C TRP A 32 -8.54 9.71 7.16
N PRO A 33 -9.68 10.42 7.12
CA PRO A 33 -10.60 10.37 5.98
C PRO A 33 -9.95 10.62 4.62
N GLU A 34 -8.98 11.54 4.56
CA GLU A 34 -8.20 11.88 3.37
C GLU A 34 -7.30 10.74 2.88
N CYS A 35 -6.90 9.81 3.74
CA CYS A 35 -6.04 8.69 3.38
C CYS A 35 -6.83 7.48 2.83
N ALA A 36 -8.13 7.41 3.07
CA ALA A 36 -8.94 6.25 2.71
C ALA A 36 -8.94 5.99 1.20
N LEU A 37 -9.28 7.01 0.40
CA LEU A 37 -9.37 6.88 -1.05
C LEU A 37 -8.00 6.63 -1.72
N PRO A 38 -6.90 7.32 -1.37
CA PRO A 38 -5.57 6.97 -1.87
C PRO A 38 -5.18 5.50 -1.62
N ILE A 39 -5.46 4.97 -0.43
CA ILE A 39 -5.16 3.57 -0.08
C ILE A 39 -6.01 2.60 -0.90
N ASP A 40 -7.29 2.92 -1.08
CA ASP A 40 -8.20 2.09 -1.88
C ASP A 40 -7.75 2.04 -3.35
N ILE A 41 -7.51 3.19 -3.98
CA ILE A 41 -7.01 3.26 -5.36
C ILE A 41 -5.67 2.54 -5.49
N PHE A 42 -4.73 2.79 -4.58
CA PHE A 42 -3.45 2.08 -4.56
C PHE A 42 -3.66 0.56 -4.50
N SER A 43 -4.59 0.07 -3.67
CA SER A 43 -4.85 -1.37 -3.53
C SER A 43 -5.32 -1.99 -4.85
N ARG A 44 -6.16 -1.28 -5.61
CA ARG A 44 -6.64 -1.72 -6.94
C ARG A 44 -5.52 -1.80 -7.99
N VAL A 45 -4.55 -0.87 -7.94
CA VAL A 45 -3.47 -0.76 -8.93
C VAL A 45 -2.11 -1.28 -8.44
N SER A 46 -2.07 -1.89 -7.26
CA SER A 46 -0.82 -2.27 -6.55
C SER A 46 0.06 -3.29 -7.30
N THR A 47 -0.48 -3.94 -8.34
CA THR A 47 0.25 -4.87 -9.20
C THR A 47 0.84 -4.22 -10.45
N GLN A 48 0.46 -2.97 -10.75
CA GLN A 48 0.75 -2.30 -12.02
C GLN A 48 1.98 -1.41 -11.90
N TRP A 49 3.14 -2.08 -11.87
CA TRP A 49 4.44 -1.42 -11.84
C TRP A 49 5.08 -1.37 -13.22
N ARG A 50 5.64 -0.21 -13.55
CA ARG A 50 6.65 -0.11 -14.61
C ARG A 50 7.97 -0.61 -14.04
N THR A 51 8.64 -1.48 -14.80
CA THR A 51 9.88 -2.13 -14.39
C THR A 51 11.00 -1.85 -15.38
N GLY A 52 12.21 -1.66 -14.86
CA GLY A 52 13.44 -1.52 -15.63
C GLY A 52 14.47 -2.57 -15.23
N ALA A 53 15.73 -2.40 -15.67
CA ALA A 53 16.82 -3.33 -15.37
C ALA A 53 17.07 -3.51 -13.85
N GLY A 54 16.69 -2.54 -13.02
CA GLY A 54 16.81 -2.58 -11.56
C GLY A 54 15.51 -2.91 -10.82
N GLY A 55 14.50 -3.48 -11.49
CA GLY A 55 13.21 -3.79 -10.88
C GLY A 55 12.16 -2.67 -11.01
N PRO A 56 11.15 -2.62 -10.13
CA PRO A 56 10.10 -1.59 -10.15
C PRO A 56 10.66 -0.17 -10.04
N THR A 57 10.19 0.73 -10.91
CA THR A 57 10.61 2.14 -10.94
C THR A 57 9.48 3.10 -10.56
N GLY A 58 8.22 2.68 -10.69
CA GLY A 58 7.03 3.47 -10.39
C GLY A 58 5.76 2.77 -10.89
N LEU A 59 4.61 3.20 -10.40
CA LEU A 59 3.30 2.79 -10.85
C LEU A 59 3.05 3.28 -12.28
N ASP A 60 2.25 2.54 -13.04
CA ASP A 60 1.73 3.05 -14.30
C ASP A 60 0.66 4.11 -14.04
N TYR A 61 1.05 5.39 -14.11
CA TYR A 61 0.14 6.49 -13.89
C TYR A 61 -1.03 6.54 -14.86
N ASN A 62 -0.95 5.95 -16.06
CA ASN A 62 -2.11 5.89 -16.95
C ASN A 62 -3.23 5.04 -16.33
N VAL A 63 -2.86 3.94 -15.67
CA VAL A 63 -3.83 3.09 -14.95
C VAL A 63 -4.34 3.80 -13.70
N VAL A 64 -3.47 4.51 -12.98
CA VAL A 64 -3.87 5.31 -11.82
C VAL A 64 -4.88 6.39 -12.22
N TYR A 65 -4.60 7.15 -13.27
CA TYR A 65 -5.50 8.19 -13.77
C TYR A 65 -6.83 7.59 -14.24
N GLN A 66 -6.81 6.43 -14.90
CA GLN A 66 -8.05 5.75 -15.28
C GLN A 66 -8.91 5.36 -14.07
N GLU A 67 -8.32 4.89 -12.97
CA GLU A 67 -9.06 4.61 -11.74
C GLU A 67 -9.59 5.89 -11.09
N LEU A 68 -8.81 6.98 -11.09
CA LEU A 68 -9.28 8.26 -10.55
C LEU A 68 -10.40 8.91 -11.36
N GLU A 69 -10.40 8.75 -12.68
CA GLU A 69 -11.49 9.21 -13.53
C GLU A 69 -12.81 8.50 -13.19
N ARG A 70 -12.77 7.23 -12.81
CA ARG A 70 -13.96 6.45 -12.40
C ARG A 70 -14.59 6.97 -11.11
N GLU A 71 -13.81 7.62 -10.25
CA GLU A 71 -14.28 8.18 -8.99
C GLU A 71 -15.05 9.51 -9.16
N GLY A 72 -15.00 10.13 -10.35
CA GLY A 72 -15.78 11.35 -10.64
C GLY A 72 -15.43 12.55 -9.75
N LEU A 73 -14.17 12.66 -9.33
CA LEU A 73 -13.69 13.65 -8.37
C LEU A 73 -13.59 15.06 -8.96
N SER A 74 -13.64 16.08 -8.08
CA SER A 74 -13.22 17.44 -8.46
C SER A 74 -11.73 17.47 -8.79
N ALA A 75 -11.28 18.46 -9.58
CA ALA A 75 -9.87 18.60 -9.92
C ALA A 75 -8.95 18.75 -8.68
N GLU A 76 -9.43 19.46 -7.66
CA GLU A 76 -8.73 19.60 -6.38
C GLU A 76 -8.60 18.25 -5.65
N LYS A 77 -9.71 17.51 -5.51
CA LYS A 77 -9.70 16.21 -4.83
C LYS A 77 -8.89 15.18 -5.60
N HIS A 78 -8.94 15.22 -6.93
CA HIS A 78 -8.09 14.41 -7.78
C HIS A 78 -6.59 14.66 -7.51
N ALA A 79 -6.18 15.93 -7.42
CA ALA A 79 -4.80 16.29 -7.10
C ALA A 79 -4.38 15.82 -5.70
N GLU A 80 -5.27 15.96 -4.71
CA GLU A 80 -5.06 15.49 -3.35
C GLU A 80 -4.87 13.97 -3.29
N VAL A 81 -5.74 13.21 -3.96
CA VAL A 81 -5.67 11.74 -4.00
C VAL A 81 -4.40 11.28 -4.71
N MET A 82 -4.05 11.89 -5.85
CA MET A 82 -2.78 11.61 -6.54
C MET A 82 -1.57 11.87 -5.65
N ALA A 83 -1.58 12.94 -4.86
CA ALA A 83 -0.49 13.22 -3.92
C ALA A 83 -0.38 12.10 -2.87
N GLY A 84 -1.51 11.64 -2.33
CA GLY A 84 -1.55 10.49 -1.42
C GLY A 84 -1.00 9.21 -2.06
N ILE A 85 -1.38 8.90 -3.30
CA ILE A 85 -0.88 7.73 -4.04
C ILE A 85 0.63 7.79 -4.23
N ARG A 86 1.19 8.97 -4.55
CA ARG A 86 2.65 9.16 -4.69
C ARG A 86 3.41 8.92 -3.39
N VAL A 87 2.82 9.28 -2.25
CA VAL A 87 3.41 8.97 -0.93
C VAL A 87 3.44 7.45 -0.71
N ILE A 88 2.35 6.75 -1.05
CA ILE A 88 2.28 5.29 -0.92
C ILE A 88 3.26 4.61 -1.88
N GLU A 89 3.31 5.05 -3.15
CA GLU A 89 4.23 4.58 -4.17
C GLU A 89 5.69 4.70 -3.71
N ARG A 90 6.07 5.86 -3.17
CA ARG A 90 7.43 6.08 -2.69
C ARG A 90 7.80 5.11 -1.57
N ALA A 91 6.92 4.95 -0.58
CA ALA A 91 7.13 4.01 0.51
C ALA A 91 7.22 2.55 0.03
N ALA A 92 6.41 2.18 -0.98
CA ALA A 92 6.46 0.85 -1.57
C ALA A 92 7.77 0.61 -2.35
N LEU A 93 8.25 1.60 -3.12
CA LEU A 93 9.55 1.51 -3.81
C LEU A 93 10.71 1.40 -2.82
N ASP A 94 10.71 2.23 -1.76
CA ASP A 94 11.75 2.19 -0.73
C ASP A 94 11.81 0.79 -0.06
N GLU A 95 10.67 0.14 0.16
CA GLU A 95 10.61 -1.24 0.68
C GLU A 95 11.02 -2.29 -0.36
N MET A 96 10.61 -2.14 -1.62
CA MET A 96 10.99 -3.08 -2.69
C MET A 96 12.48 -3.04 -3.02
N HIS A 97 13.13 -1.89 -2.83
CA HIS A 97 14.57 -1.70 -3.05
C HIS A 97 15.42 -2.00 -1.80
N SER A 98 14.81 -2.14 -0.62
CA SER A 98 15.52 -2.49 0.61
C SER A 98 15.75 -4.01 0.79
N GLN A 99 15.08 -4.83 -0.03
CA GLN A 99 15.18 -6.30 0.00
C GLN A 99 16.23 -6.87 -0.96
#